data_AF-A0A7Z0DIX8-F1
#
_entry.id   AF-A0A7Z0DIX8-F1
#
_cell.length_a   1.000
_cell.length_b   1.000
_cell.length_c   1.000
_cell.angle_alpha   90.00
_cell.angle_beta   90.00
_cell.angle_gamma   90.00
#
_symmetry.space_group_name_H-M   'P 1'
#
loop_
_entity.id
_entity.type
_entity.pdbx_description
1 polymer ?
#
loop_
_entity_poly.entity_id
_entity_poly.type
_entity_poly.pdbx_seq_one_letter_code
_entity_poly.pdbx_strand_id
1 'polypeptide(L)'
;MTSKNLYVLGGIAAVGTAILLVLGAGALGIIGDGGRADMMYLAPIAVVVLGALVVRFQARGMAFAVAAAAGATLLVGLIAIAAGLHDGFDGARDIVMISAMYAALFAVSGLLFWRSGELSR
;
A
#
# COMPACT_ATOMS: atom_id res chain seq x y z
N MET A 1 -0.39 -17.95 17.67
CA MET A 1 0.25 -17.89 16.33
C MET A 1 1.76 -17.79 16.53
N THR A 2 2.57 -18.48 15.72
CA THR A 2 4.04 -18.42 15.82
C THR A 2 4.59 -17.18 15.10
N SER A 3 5.81 -16.72 15.44
CA SER A 3 6.48 -15.60 14.77
C SER A 3 6.57 -15.82 13.25
N LYS A 4 6.87 -17.05 12.82
CA LYS A 4 6.90 -17.45 11.40
C LYS A 4 5.55 -17.25 10.71
N ASN A 5 4.45 -17.66 11.34
CA ASN A 5 3.12 -17.54 10.74
C ASN A 5 2.73 -16.08 10.55
N LEU A 6 3.06 -15.19 11.51
CA LEU A 6 2.79 -13.76 11.38
C LEU A 6 3.61 -13.11 10.27
N TYR A 7 4.87 -13.51 10.10
CA TYR A 7 5.71 -13.03 9.00
C TYR A 7 5.11 -13.42 7.64
N VAL A 8 4.72 -14.70 7.48
CA VAL A 8 4.13 -15.21 6.25
C VAL A 8 2.81 -14.53 5.94
N LEU A 9 1.93 -14.37 6.94
CA LEU A 9 0.65 -13.67 6.77
C LEU A 9 0.85 -12.19 6.44
N GLY A 10 1.82 -11.52 7.07
CA GLY A 10 2.21 -10.15 6.73
C GLY A 10 2.65 -10.05 5.27
N GLY A 11 3.49 -10.99 4.81
CA GLY A 11 3.94 -11.06 3.42
C GLY A 11 2.80 -11.30 2.43
N ILE A 12 1.92 -12.26 2.70
CA ILE A 12 0.74 -12.53 1.86
C ILE A 12 -0.16 -11.30 1.80
N ALA A 13 -0.42 -10.64 2.93
CA ALA A 13 -1.22 -9.42 2.97
C ALA A 13 -0.56 -8.28 2.17
N ALA A 14 0.74 -8.05 2.31
CA ALA A 14 1.45 -7.02 1.54
C ALA A 14 1.40 -7.29 0.04
N VAL A 15 1.75 -8.51 -0.38
CA VAL A 15 1.77 -8.89 -1.80
C VAL A 15 0.36 -8.88 -2.38
N GLY A 16 -0.63 -9.40 -1.64
CA GLY A 16 -2.03 -9.35 -2.03
C GLY A 16 -2.53 -7.92 -2.19
N THR A 17 -2.20 -7.04 -1.26
CA THR A 17 -2.55 -5.61 -1.34
C THR A 17 -1.92 -4.94 -2.55
N ALA A 18 -0.63 -5.19 -2.79
CA ALA A 18 0.10 -4.67 -3.95
C ALA A 18 -0.54 -5.12 -5.28
N ILE A 19 -0.88 -6.41 -5.40
CA ILE A 19 -1.54 -6.96 -6.59
C ILE A 19 -2.92 -6.33 -6.76
N LEU A 20 -3.73 -6.29 -5.69
CA LEU A 20 -5.06 -5.69 -5.73
C LEU A 20 -5.00 -4.20 -6.07
N LEU A 21 -3.97 -3.48 -5.65
CA LEU A 21 -3.79 -2.08 -5.98
C LEU A 21 -3.48 -1.90 -7.47
N VAL A 22 -2.56 -2.70 -8.02
CA VAL A 22 -2.24 -2.65 -9.47
C VAL A 22 -3.45 -3.02 -10.31
N LEU A 23 -4.19 -4.07 -9.92
CA LEU A 23 -5.40 -4.48 -10.62
C LEU A 23 -6.52 -3.45 -10.49
N GLY A 24 -6.73 -2.89 -9.30
CA GLY A 24 -7.71 -1.85 -9.05
C GLY A 24 -7.40 -0.59 -9.85
N ALA A 25 -6.15 -0.13 -9.81
CA ALA A 25 -5.68 1.01 -10.58
C ALA A 25 -5.85 0.76 -12.10
N GLY A 26 -5.51 -0.43 -12.60
CA GLY A 26 -5.61 -0.74 -14.02
C GLY A 26 -7.04 -0.99 -14.53
N ALA A 27 -7.92 -1.55 -13.71
CA ALA A 27 -9.24 -2.00 -14.14
C ALA A 27 -10.40 -1.06 -13.75
N LEU A 28 -10.28 -0.38 -12.60
CA LEU A 28 -11.35 0.48 -12.08
C LEU A 28 -11.18 1.94 -12.45
N GLY A 29 -9.99 2.39 -12.85
CA GLY A 29 -9.72 3.80 -13.06
C GLY A 29 -9.85 4.57 -11.73
N ILE A 30 -8.93 4.36 -10.79
CA ILE A 30 -9.08 4.92 -9.44
C ILE A 30 -9.04 6.45 -9.49
N ILE A 31 -8.24 7.04 -10.40
CA ILE A 31 -8.10 8.47 -10.56
C ILE A 31 -8.74 8.94 -11.86
N GLY A 32 -9.90 9.60 -11.77
CA GLY A 32 -10.63 10.19 -12.90
C GLY A 32 -10.98 9.15 -13.97
N ASP A 33 -10.73 9.48 -15.24
CA ASP A 33 -10.88 8.56 -16.38
C ASP A 33 -9.87 7.38 -16.38
N GLY A 34 -8.96 7.35 -15.42
CA GLY A 34 -7.93 6.34 -15.26
C GLY A 34 -6.74 6.45 -16.22
N GLY A 35 -6.01 5.33 -16.38
CA GLY A 35 -4.91 5.22 -17.34
C GLY A 35 -3.59 5.82 -16.85
N ARG A 36 -3.16 6.98 -17.40
CA ARG A 36 -1.85 7.57 -17.04
C ARG A 36 -1.81 8.07 -15.60
N ALA A 37 -2.93 8.56 -15.08
CA ALA A 37 -3.02 9.03 -13.70
C ALA A 37 -2.88 7.87 -12.71
N ASP A 38 -3.45 6.70 -13.02
CA ASP A 38 -3.36 5.49 -12.19
C ASP A 38 -1.93 4.94 -12.07
N MET A 39 -1.02 5.29 -13.00
CA MET A 39 0.39 4.93 -12.90
C MET A 39 1.06 5.48 -11.64
N MET A 40 0.47 6.51 -11.00
CA MET A 40 0.96 7.02 -9.72
C MET A 40 0.90 5.96 -8.61
N TYR A 41 -0.02 5.00 -8.67
CA TYR A 41 -0.10 3.88 -7.74
C TYR A 41 1.02 2.84 -7.92
N LEU A 42 1.88 2.96 -8.94
CA LEU A 42 3.13 2.20 -9.02
C LEU A 42 4.15 2.67 -7.98
N ALA A 43 4.06 3.91 -7.49
CA ALA A 43 4.98 4.43 -6.49
C ALA A 43 4.94 3.64 -5.16
N PRO A 44 3.77 3.38 -4.54
CA PRO A 44 3.66 2.47 -3.40
C PRO A 44 4.30 1.10 -3.62
N ILE A 45 4.16 0.53 -4.83
CA ILE A 45 4.75 -0.77 -5.18
C ILE A 45 6.28 -0.67 -5.16
N ALA A 46 6.84 0.37 -5.79
CA ALA A 46 8.27 0.62 -5.75
C ALA A 46 8.78 0.80 -4.32
N VAL A 47 8.03 1.49 -3.45
CA VAL A 47 8.39 1.68 -2.03
C VAL A 47 8.46 0.33 -1.29
N VAL A 48 7.47 -0.55 -1.47
CA VAL A 48 7.52 -1.90 -0.85
C VAL A 48 8.70 -2.70 -1.37
N VAL A 49 8.90 -2.76 -2.68
CA VAL A 49 9.95 -3.59 -3.30
C VAL A 49 11.34 -3.09 -2.89
N LEU A 50 11.62 -1.80 -3.07
CA LEU A 50 12.90 -1.22 -2.70
C LEU A 50 13.13 -1.30 -1.18
N GLY A 51 12.09 -1.01 -0.39
CA GLY A 51 12.13 -1.14 1.06
C GLY A 51 12.48 -2.56 1.49
N ALA A 52 11.84 -3.58 0.90
CA ALA A 52 12.11 -4.99 1.19
C ALA A 52 13.57 -5.40 0.88
N LEU A 53 14.11 -4.91 -0.24
CA LEU A 53 15.50 -5.14 -0.63
C LEU A 53 16.48 -4.46 0.34
N VAL A 54 16.24 -3.20 0.69
CA VAL A 54 17.09 -2.41 1.61
C VAL A 54 17.13 -3.05 2.99
N VAL A 55 15.97 -3.48 3.51
CA VAL A 55 15.87 -4.10 4.84
C VAL A 55 16.17 -5.61 4.84
N ARG A 56 16.55 -6.17 3.69
CA ARG A 56 16.91 -7.58 3.51
C ARG A 56 15.85 -8.55 4.04
N PHE A 57 14.57 -8.21 3.84
CA PHE A 57 13.44 -9.03 4.31
C PHE A 57 13.40 -9.29 5.83
N GLN A 58 14.06 -8.47 6.65
CA GLN A 58 13.94 -8.59 8.09
C GLN A 58 12.57 -8.12 8.58
N ALA A 59 11.91 -8.88 9.46
CA ALA A 59 10.55 -8.61 9.93
C ALA A 59 10.34 -7.16 10.42
N ARG A 60 11.25 -6.65 11.26
CA ARG A 60 11.15 -5.28 11.77
C ARG A 60 11.31 -4.21 10.68
N GLY A 61 12.19 -4.45 9.71
CA GLY A 61 12.37 -3.55 8.57
C GLY A 61 11.19 -3.59 7.60
N MET A 62 10.63 -4.78 7.36
CA MET A 62 9.43 -4.96 6.53
C MET A 62 8.22 -4.21 7.12
N ALA A 63 8.08 -4.16 8.44
CA ALA A 63 7.04 -3.36 9.09
C ALA A 63 7.11 -1.88 8.65
N PHE A 64 8.31 -1.30 8.62
CA PHE A 64 8.51 0.08 8.18
C PHE A 64 8.37 0.24 6.66
N ALA A 65 8.88 -0.69 5.86
CA ALA A 65 8.76 -0.64 4.40
C ALA A 65 7.30 -0.66 3.94
N VAL A 66 6.48 -1.53 4.54
CA VAL A 66 5.05 -1.61 4.21
C VAL A 66 4.28 -0.43 4.79
N ALA A 67 4.63 0.07 5.98
CA ALA A 67 4.04 1.30 6.51
C ALA A 67 4.36 2.52 5.63
N ALA A 68 5.59 2.60 5.09
CA ALA A 68 5.96 3.64 4.13
C ALA A 68 5.13 3.54 2.84
N ALA A 69 4.81 2.34 2.37
CA ALA A 69 3.91 2.15 1.23
C ALA A 69 2.46 2.55 1.53
N ALA A 70 1.97 2.34 2.76
CA ALA A 70 0.68 2.87 3.19
C ALA A 70 0.67 4.41 3.11
N GLY A 71 1.72 5.06 3.62
CA GLY A 71 1.90 6.52 3.51
C GLY A 71 1.99 6.99 2.05
N ALA A 72 2.76 6.30 1.21
CA ALA A 72 2.85 6.59 -0.22
C ALA A 72 1.50 6.47 -0.92
N THR A 73 0.68 5.47 -0.56
CA THR A 73 -0.67 5.29 -1.13
C THR A 73 -1.58 6.46 -0.81
N LEU A 74 -1.55 6.96 0.44
CA LEU A 74 -2.30 8.16 0.83
C LEU A 74 -1.78 9.42 0.11
N LEU A 75 -0.45 9.54 -0.03
CA LEU A 75 0.15 10.67 -0.73
C LEU A 75 -0.25 10.70 -2.20
N VAL A 76 -0.32 9.55 -2.88
CA VAL A 76 -0.82 9.46 -4.25
C VAL A 76 -2.25 9.98 -4.34
N GLY A 77 -3.15 9.51 -3.47
CA GLY A 77 -4.53 10.01 -3.43
C GLY A 77 -4.62 11.51 -3.17
N LEU A 78 -3.81 12.04 -2.24
CA LEU A 78 -3.76 13.47 -1.96
C LEU A 78 -3.24 14.28 -3.15
N ILE A 79 -2.20 13.80 -3.84
CA ILE A 79 -1.66 14.43 -5.03
C ILE A 79 -2.69 14.42 -6.16
N ALA A 80 -3.41 13.31 -6.35
CA ALA A 80 -4.45 13.21 -7.36
C ALA A 80 -5.56 14.25 -7.16
N ILE A 81 -5.99 14.44 -5.90
CA ILE A 81 -6.98 15.46 -5.54
C ILE A 81 -6.42 16.86 -5.74
N ALA A 82 -5.22 17.14 -5.24
CA ALA A 82 -4.57 18.45 -5.37
C ALA A 82 -4.28 18.84 -6.82
N ALA A 83 -4.04 17.86 -7.70
CA ALA A 83 -3.85 18.06 -9.13
C ALA A 83 -5.17 18.21 -9.90
N GLY A 84 -6.33 18.11 -9.24
CA GLY A 84 -7.64 18.22 -9.88
C GLY A 84 -7.98 17.06 -10.82
N LEU A 85 -7.38 15.88 -10.61
CA LEU A 85 -7.58 14.69 -11.46
C LEU A 85 -8.85 13.91 -11.09
N HIS A 86 -9.87 14.57 -10.56
CA HIS A 86 -11.07 13.95 -10.02
C HIS A 86 -12.32 14.54 -10.65
N ASP A 87 -13.35 13.70 -10.87
CA ASP A 87 -14.62 14.13 -11.48
C ASP A 87 -15.56 14.74 -10.43
N GLY A 88 -15.21 15.94 -9.96
CA GLY A 88 -15.98 16.66 -8.95
C GLY A 88 -15.86 16.06 -7.54
N PHE A 89 -16.82 16.37 -6.67
CA PHE A 89 -16.73 16.03 -5.24
C PHE A 89 -16.82 14.51 -4.97
N ASP A 90 -17.68 13.80 -5.71
CA ASP A 90 -17.84 12.36 -5.55
C ASP A 90 -16.57 11.60 -5.96
N GLY A 91 -15.93 11.98 -7.08
CA GLY A 91 -14.65 11.40 -7.50
C GLY A 91 -13.52 11.63 -6.49
N ALA A 92 -13.45 12.82 -5.90
CA ALA A 92 -12.46 13.09 -4.85
C ALA A 92 -12.68 12.21 -3.62
N ARG A 93 -13.94 12.00 -3.21
CA ARG A 93 -14.30 11.11 -2.10
C ARG A 93 -13.92 9.66 -2.38
N ASP A 94 -14.16 9.18 -3.59
CA ASP A 94 -13.83 7.81 -4.00
C ASP A 94 -12.31 7.58 -3.97
N ILE A 95 -11.51 8.53 -4.50
CA ILE A 95 -10.04 8.49 -4.43
C ILE A 95 -9.57 8.39 -2.97
N VAL A 96 -10.14 9.21 -2.07
CA VAL A 96 -9.79 9.16 -0.64
C VAL A 96 -10.13 7.81 -0.03
N MET A 97 -11.36 7.32 -0.22
CA MET A 97 -11.81 6.06 0.37
C MET A 97 -11.00 4.87 -0.12
N ILE A 98 -10.77 4.78 -1.42
CA ILE A 98 -10.01 3.69 -2.03
C ILE A 98 -8.54 3.75 -1.58
N SER A 99 -7.91 4.93 -1.62
CA SER A 99 -6.53 5.10 -1.14
C SER A 99 -6.40 4.76 0.34
N ALA A 100 -7.36 5.16 1.16
CA ALA A 100 -7.39 4.85 2.59
C ALA A 100 -7.57 3.36 2.85
N MET A 101 -8.42 2.67 2.08
CA MET A 101 -8.61 1.23 2.17
C MET A 101 -7.29 0.49 1.88
N TYR A 102 -6.62 0.80 0.77
CA TYR A 102 -5.34 0.17 0.43
C TYR A 102 -4.24 0.51 1.43
N ALA A 103 -4.18 1.76 1.90
CA ALA A 103 -3.27 2.15 2.96
C ALA A 103 -3.52 1.37 4.26
N ALA A 104 -4.78 1.14 4.64
CA ALA A 104 -5.13 0.33 5.80
C ALA A 104 -4.69 -1.13 5.64
N LEU A 105 -4.85 -1.72 4.46
CA LEU A 105 -4.38 -3.08 4.17
C LEU A 105 -2.86 -3.20 4.30
N PHE A 106 -2.11 -2.23 3.75
CA PHE A 106 -0.67 -2.15 3.97
C PHE A 106 -0.32 -1.95 5.46
N ALA A 107 -1.03 -1.09 6.18
CA ALA A 107 -0.80 -0.87 7.60
C ALA A 107 -1.01 -2.17 8.43
N VAL A 108 -2.07 -2.92 8.14
CA VAL A 108 -2.35 -4.23 8.77
C VAL A 108 -1.20 -5.22 8.49
N SER A 109 -0.71 -5.28 7.26
CA SER A 109 0.47 -6.08 6.93
C SER A 109 1.72 -5.63 7.72
N GLY A 110 1.98 -4.33 7.81
CA GLY A 110 3.07 -3.78 8.60
C GLY A 110 2.98 -4.15 10.08
N LEU A 111 1.78 -4.12 10.66
CA LEU A 111 1.52 -4.55 12.04
C LEU A 111 1.82 -6.04 12.26
N LEU A 112 1.50 -6.91 11.29
CA LEU A 112 1.83 -8.34 11.36
C LEU A 112 3.35 -8.57 11.37
N PHE A 113 4.08 -7.84 10.52
CA PHE A 113 5.55 -7.88 10.49
C PHE A 113 6.18 -7.37 11.79
N TRP A 114 5.62 -6.30 12.37
CA TRP A 114 6.07 -5.75 13.65
C TRP A 114 5.94 -6.80 14.76
N ARG A 115 4.74 -7.39 14.91
CA ARG A 115 4.47 -8.43 15.92
C ARG A 115 5.32 -9.69 15.71
N SER A 116 5.61 -10.05 14.45
CA SER A 116 6.53 -11.15 14.15
C SER A 116 7.93 -10.90 14.70
N GLY A 117 8.44 -9.67 14.54
CA GLY A 117 9.75 -9.25 15.04
C GLY A 117 9.84 -9.18 16.57
N GLU A 118 8.74 -8.83 17.25
CA GLU A 118 8.66 -8.87 18.71
C GLU A 118 8.75 -10.30 19.27
N LEU A 119 8.07 -11.25 18.63
CA LEU A 119 8.05 -12.66 19.05
C LEU A 119 9.32 -13.44 18.72
N SER A 120 10.21 -12.91 17.87
CA SER A 120 11.47 -13.54 17.49
C SER A 120 12.66 -13.19 18.42
N ARG A 121 12.43 -12.35 19.42
CA ARG A 121 13.42 -12.03 20.47
C ARG A 121 13.29 -12.97 21.65
#